data_AF-A0A4W5MSD3-F1
#
_entry.id   AF-A0A4W5MSD3-F1
#
_cell.length_a   1.000
_cell.length_b   1.000
_cell.length_c   1.000
_cell.angle_alpha   90.00
_cell.angle_beta   90.00
_cell.angle_gamma   90.00
#
_symmetry.space_group_name_H-M   'P 1'
#
loop_
_entity.id
_entity.type
_entity.pdbx_description
1 polymer ?
#
loop_
_entity_poly.entity_id
_entity_poly.type
_entity_poly.pdbx_seq_one_letter_code
_entity_poly.pdbx_strand_id
1 'polypeptide(L)'
;MRQAVEAKVVMSSPRLSDHGLRQILSDVVEEVKHSINKEINGAELLYSLLNAPWLKSLLKVYERLRQHQREPPAPFLPYTTQLIQQILADMRTVPNTSAEARELYSLLRGPHLQALISAHDTVAQKDYNPVLPPIPDNLPDDEEAMRIVCLVKNKQQLVSHGLVCF
;
A
#
# COMPACT_ATOMS: atom_id res chain seq x y z
N MET A 1 2.89 0.76 -46.64
CA MET A 1 3.42 1.21 -45.34
C MET A 1 2.45 0.78 -44.26
N ARG A 2 2.84 -0.18 -43.43
CA ARG A 2 2.04 -0.69 -42.31
C ARG A 2 2.29 0.22 -41.10
N GLN A 3 1.24 0.75 -40.48
CA GLN A 3 1.34 1.34 -39.14
C GLN A 3 0.83 0.31 -38.13
N ALA A 4 1.70 -0.05 -37.19
CA ALA A 4 1.43 -0.92 -36.08
C ALA A 4 0.79 -0.11 -34.95
N VAL A 5 -0.33 -0.61 -34.41
CA VAL A 5 -0.97 -0.10 -33.19
C VAL A 5 -0.32 -0.83 -32.01
N GLU A 6 0.48 -0.13 -31.22
CA GLU A 6 0.99 -0.64 -29.94
C GLU A 6 -0.12 -0.58 -28.88
N ALA A 7 -0.69 -1.74 -28.58
CA ALA A 7 -1.54 -1.92 -27.41
C ALA A 7 -0.66 -1.94 -26.15
N LYS A 8 -0.69 -0.85 -25.38
CA LYS A 8 -0.04 -0.76 -24.08
C LYS A 8 -0.84 -1.60 -23.07
N VAL A 9 -0.46 -2.86 -22.90
CA VAL A 9 -0.98 -3.73 -21.84
C VAL A 9 -0.52 -3.16 -20.50
N VAL A 10 -1.41 -2.44 -19.83
CA VAL A 10 -1.24 -2.04 -18.42
C VAL A 10 -1.48 -3.30 -17.60
N MET A 11 -0.40 -3.98 -17.24
CA MET A 11 -0.43 -5.01 -16.21
C MET A 11 -0.67 -4.32 -14.86
N SER A 12 -1.94 -4.19 -14.49
CA SER A 12 -2.34 -3.85 -13.12
C SER A 12 -1.95 -5.00 -12.20
N SER A 13 -0.81 -4.84 -11.52
CA SER A 13 -0.41 -5.70 -10.41
C SER A 13 -1.51 -5.66 -9.33
N PRO A 14 -2.04 -6.81 -8.86
CA PRO A 14 -3.09 -6.81 -7.86
C PRO A 14 -2.49 -6.40 -6.52
N ARG A 15 -2.86 -5.19 -6.07
CA ARG A 15 -2.56 -4.70 -4.72
C ARG A 15 -3.29 -5.59 -3.72
N LEU A 16 -2.56 -6.51 -3.10
CA LEU A 16 -3.05 -7.35 -2.02
C LEU A 16 -3.27 -6.48 -0.76
N SER A 17 -4.47 -5.91 -0.63
CA SER A 17 -4.94 -5.34 0.63
C SER A 17 -5.19 -6.47 1.66
N ASP A 18 -5.28 -6.17 2.96
CA ASP A 18 -5.69 -7.16 3.99
C ASP A 18 -7.03 -7.82 3.62
N HIS A 19 -7.93 -7.05 3.02
CA HIS A 19 -9.15 -7.54 2.39
C HIS A 19 -8.90 -8.49 1.21
N GLY A 20 -7.90 -8.22 0.36
CA GLY A 20 -7.52 -9.11 -0.74
C GLY A 20 -6.98 -10.45 -0.27
N LEU A 21 -6.14 -10.49 0.77
CA LEU A 21 -5.67 -11.75 1.34
C LEU A 21 -6.79 -12.54 2.01
N ARG A 22 -7.66 -11.88 2.77
CA ARG A 22 -8.85 -12.51 3.36
C ARG A 22 -9.79 -13.04 2.28
N GLN A 23 -10.00 -12.29 1.21
CA GLN A 23 -10.82 -12.72 0.09
C GLN A 23 -10.21 -13.94 -0.60
N ILE A 24 -8.92 -13.94 -0.91
CA ILE A 24 -8.23 -15.09 -1.50
C ILE A 24 -8.33 -16.32 -0.59
N LEU A 25 -8.13 -16.17 0.72
CA LEU A 25 -8.29 -17.28 1.66
C LEU A 25 -9.75 -17.78 1.71
N SER A 26 -10.73 -16.87 1.63
CA SER A 26 -12.15 -17.22 1.56
C SER A 26 -12.48 -17.95 0.26
N ASP A 27 -11.97 -17.49 -0.88
CA ASP A 27 -12.18 -18.11 -2.18
C ASP A 27 -11.55 -19.51 -2.22
N VAL A 28 -10.34 -19.66 -1.67
CA VAL A 28 -9.68 -20.96 -1.51
C VAL A 28 -10.50 -21.90 -0.63
N VAL A 29 -11.09 -21.41 0.46
CA VAL A 29 -11.94 -22.23 1.35
C VAL A 29 -13.23 -22.67 0.64
N GLU A 30 -13.87 -21.79 -0.11
CA GLU A 30 -15.08 -22.13 -0.87
C GLU A 30 -14.78 -23.09 -2.03
N GLU A 31 -13.68 -22.90 -2.76
CA GLU A 31 -13.22 -23.82 -3.83
C GLU A 31 -12.94 -25.22 -3.28
N VAL A 32 -12.30 -25.30 -2.11
CA VAL A 32 -12.03 -26.56 -1.39
C VAL A 32 -13.32 -27.24 -0.97
N LYS A 33 -14.25 -26.49 -0.36
CA LYS A 33 -15.54 -27.01 0.09
C LYS A 33 -16.38 -27.52 -1.08
N HIS A 34 -16.37 -26.81 -2.20
CA HIS A 34 -17.08 -27.19 -3.41
C HIS A 34 -16.51 -28.46 -4.06
N SER A 35 -15.19 -28.63 -3.97
CA SER A 35 -14.48 -29.80 -4.50
C SER A 35 -14.58 -31.02 -3.58
N ILE A 36 -14.53 -30.85 -2.25
CA ILE A 36 -14.79 -31.91 -1.25
C ILE A 36 -16.21 -32.47 -1.40
N ASN A 37 -17.20 -31.60 -1.66
CA ASN A 37 -18.60 -32.04 -1.80
C ASN A 37 -18.88 -32.77 -3.12
N LYS A 38 -17.99 -32.68 -4.11
CA LYS A 38 -18.16 -33.30 -5.44
C LYS A 38 -17.34 -34.57 -5.64
N GLU A 39 -16.27 -34.78 -4.87
CA GLU A 39 -15.40 -35.95 -4.97
C GLU A 39 -15.42 -36.82 -3.70
N ILE A 40 -15.41 -38.13 -3.87
CA ILE A 40 -15.29 -39.13 -2.79
C ILE A 40 -13.95 -38.96 -2.01
N ASN A 41 -12.99 -38.20 -2.55
CA ASN A 41 -11.64 -37.99 -2.01
C ASN A 41 -11.33 -36.54 -1.59
N GLY A 42 -12.28 -35.81 -0.98
CA GLY A 42 -12.03 -34.46 -0.46
C GLY A 42 -10.80 -34.32 0.47
N ALA A 43 -10.39 -35.41 1.12
CA ALA A 43 -9.17 -35.46 1.93
C ALA A 43 -7.87 -35.36 1.10
N GLU A 44 -7.81 -35.94 -0.11
CA GLU A 44 -6.63 -35.87 -0.98
C GLU A 44 -6.44 -34.46 -1.55
N LEU A 45 -7.55 -33.79 -1.88
CA LEU A 45 -7.52 -32.40 -2.30
C LEU A 45 -7.04 -31.47 -1.18
N LEU A 46 -7.61 -31.59 0.02
CA LEU A 46 -7.16 -30.85 1.20
C LEU A 46 -5.69 -31.09 1.48
N TYR A 47 -5.26 -32.36 1.42
CA TYR A 47 -3.87 -32.72 1.61
C TYR A 47 -2.96 -32.09 0.57
N SER A 48 -3.35 -32.11 -0.70
CA SER A 48 -2.61 -31.52 -1.81
C SER A 48 -2.50 -30.00 -1.66
N LEU A 49 -3.60 -29.34 -1.30
CA LEU A 49 -3.66 -27.91 -1.11
C LEU A 49 -2.86 -27.45 0.13
N LEU A 50 -3.06 -28.07 1.29
CA LEU A 50 -2.33 -27.76 2.52
C LEU A 50 -0.83 -28.02 2.33
N ASN A 51 -0.45 -28.93 1.43
CA ASN A 51 0.94 -29.17 1.08
C ASN A 51 1.50 -28.27 -0.02
N ALA A 52 0.65 -27.50 -0.71
CA ALA A 52 1.08 -26.65 -1.81
C ALA A 52 2.08 -25.57 -1.33
N PRO A 53 3.25 -25.44 -1.97
CA PRO A 53 4.27 -24.47 -1.56
C PRO A 53 3.78 -23.02 -1.55
N TRP A 54 2.91 -22.66 -2.50
CA TRP A 54 2.35 -21.31 -2.58
C TRP A 54 1.46 -20.98 -1.38
N LEU A 55 0.61 -21.91 -0.91
CA LEU A 55 -0.29 -21.68 0.22
C LEU A 55 0.51 -21.57 1.52
N LYS A 56 1.49 -22.46 1.71
CA LYS A 56 2.43 -22.37 2.84
C LYS A 56 3.17 -21.03 2.87
N SER A 57 3.56 -20.52 1.70
CA SER A 57 4.23 -19.21 1.59
C SER A 57 3.28 -18.06 1.90
N LEU A 58 2.03 -18.14 1.43
CA LEU A 58 0.99 -17.17 1.70
C LEU A 58 0.64 -17.09 3.19
N LEU A 59 0.51 -18.25 3.86
CA LEU A 59 0.26 -18.32 5.30
C LEU A 59 1.40 -17.68 6.10
N LYS A 60 2.66 -17.92 5.72
CA LYS A 60 3.81 -17.24 6.34
C LYS A 60 3.74 -15.72 6.19
N VAL A 61 3.37 -15.22 5.01
CA VAL A 61 3.20 -13.78 4.78
C VAL A 61 2.08 -13.24 5.67
N TYR A 62 0.94 -13.92 5.71
CA TYR A 62 -0.20 -13.54 6.55
C TYR A 62 0.16 -13.49 8.04
N GLU A 63 0.85 -14.51 8.56
CA GLU A 63 1.31 -14.54 9.96
C GLU A 63 2.24 -13.37 10.27
N ARG A 64 3.18 -13.05 9.38
CA ARG A 64 4.09 -11.91 9.55
C ARG A 64 3.34 -10.59 9.54
N LEU A 65 2.39 -10.40 8.62
CA LEU A 65 1.57 -9.19 8.57
C LEU A 65 0.71 -9.04 9.84
N ARG A 66 0.10 -10.13 10.32
CA ARG A 66 -0.65 -10.13 11.58
C ARG A 66 0.20 -9.77 12.79
N GLN A 67 1.44 -10.25 12.84
CA GLN A 67 2.36 -9.89 13.91
C GLN A 67 2.64 -8.38 13.92
N HIS A 68 2.92 -7.79 12.76
CA HIS A 68 3.13 -6.33 12.64
C HIS A 68 1.87 -5.52 12.96
N GLN A 69 0.67 -6.04 12.69
CA GLN A 69 -0.58 -5.39 13.09
C GLN A 69 -0.79 -5.41 14.61
N ARG A 70 -0.44 -6.50 15.27
CA ARG A 70 -0.57 -6.66 16.74
C ARG A 70 0.46 -5.82 17.49
N GLU A 71 1.70 -5.83 17.01
CA GLU A 71 2.83 -5.14 17.61
C GLU A 71 3.50 -4.30 16.53
N PRO A 72 2.92 -3.13 16.18
CA PRO A 72 3.53 -2.26 15.20
C PRO A 72 4.86 -1.72 15.75
N PRO A 73 5.97 -1.79 14.98
CA PRO A 73 7.19 -1.12 15.39
C PRO A 73 6.92 0.37 15.53
N ALA A 74 7.21 0.92 16.70
CA ALA A 74 7.07 2.36 16.93
C ALA A 74 8.20 3.09 16.21
N PRO A 75 7.91 4.03 15.28
CA PRO A 75 8.94 4.85 14.69
C PRO A 75 9.55 5.74 15.78
N PHE A 76 10.87 5.95 15.73
CA PHE A 76 11.53 6.86 16.67
C PHE A 76 11.03 8.30 16.47
N LEU A 77 10.90 8.73 15.20
CA LEU A 77 10.34 10.01 14.79
C LEU A 77 9.52 9.80 13.51
N PRO A 78 8.37 10.48 13.31
CA PRO A 78 7.58 10.34 12.08
C PRO A 78 7.88 11.40 11.00
N TYR A 79 8.85 12.28 11.20
CA TYR A 79 9.14 13.45 10.33
C TYR A 79 10.63 13.58 9.97
N THR A 80 11.28 12.45 9.67
CA THR A 80 12.71 12.41 9.34
C THR A 80 13.05 13.26 8.11
N THR A 81 12.13 13.37 7.14
CA THR A 81 12.28 14.25 5.98
C THR A 81 12.47 15.71 6.40
N GLN A 82 11.61 16.21 7.29
CA GLN A 82 11.68 17.60 7.77
C GLN A 82 12.98 17.86 8.54
N LEU A 83 13.37 16.92 9.41
CA LEU A 83 14.64 17.00 10.15
C LEU A 83 15.83 17.08 9.19
N ILE A 84 15.86 16.26 8.13
CA ILE A 84 16.96 16.27 7.16
C ILE A 84 16.97 17.56 6.35
N GLN A 85 15.81 18.10 5.98
CA GLN A 85 15.75 19.42 5.33
C GLN A 85 16.29 20.52 6.23
N GLN A 86 16.01 20.46 7.53
CA GLN A 86 16.57 21.40 8.51
C GLN A 86 18.09 21.26 8.62
N ILE A 87 18.62 20.03 8.76
CA ILE A 87 20.06 19.77 8.77
C ILE A 87 20.72 20.33 7.50
N LEU A 88 20.13 20.07 6.32
CA LEU A 88 20.65 20.57 5.05
C LEU A 88 20.62 22.10 4.96
N ALA A 89 19.61 22.75 5.53
CA ALA A 89 19.54 24.20 5.62
C ALA A 89 20.63 24.75 6.56
N ASP A 90 20.79 24.16 7.73
CA ASP A 90 21.76 24.57 8.75
C ASP A 90 23.19 24.42 8.22
N MET A 91 23.51 23.30 7.54
CA MET A 91 24.83 23.06 6.95
C MET A 91 25.23 24.09 5.89
N ARG A 92 24.27 24.75 5.22
CA ARG A 92 24.57 25.83 4.26
C ARG A 92 24.99 27.14 4.94
N THR A 93 24.62 27.32 6.22
CA THR A 93 24.96 28.52 6.98
C THR A 93 26.36 28.46 7.58
N VAL A 94 26.98 27.28 7.62
CA VAL A 94 28.31 27.05 8.19
C VAL A 94 29.40 27.36 7.15
N PRO A 95 30.26 28.38 7.39
CA PRO A 95 31.41 28.65 6.53
C PRO A 95 32.49 27.57 6.69
N ASN A 96 33.29 27.33 5.65
CA ASN A 96 34.43 26.40 5.66
C ASN A 96 34.07 24.96 6.07
N THR A 97 33.01 24.41 5.48
CA THR A 97 32.56 23.03 5.74
C THR A 97 33.64 21.99 5.41
N SER A 98 33.83 21.03 6.32
CA SER A 98 34.80 19.95 6.17
C SER A 98 34.48 19.03 4.98
N ALA A 99 35.42 18.17 4.60
CA ALA A 99 35.21 17.21 3.52
C ALA A 99 34.09 16.22 3.85
N GLU A 100 34.04 15.76 5.10
CA GLU A 100 33.02 14.84 5.62
C GLU A 100 31.64 15.51 5.63
N ALA A 101 31.55 16.79 6.01
CA ALA A 101 30.30 17.53 5.96
C ALA A 101 29.78 17.67 4.52
N ARG A 102 30.66 17.91 3.54
CA ARG A 102 30.26 17.95 2.13
C ARG A 102 29.82 16.58 1.61
N GLU A 103 30.48 15.51 2.03
CA GLU A 103 30.09 14.14 1.69
C GLU A 103 28.72 13.79 2.28
N LEU A 104 28.50 14.06 3.57
CA LEU A 104 27.21 13.88 4.22
C LEU A 104 26.10 14.69 3.53
N TYR A 105 26.37 15.96 3.19
CA TYR A 105 25.42 16.81 2.48
C TYR A 105 25.06 16.22 1.10
N SER A 106 26.05 15.69 0.37
CA SER A 106 25.83 15.02 -0.92
C SER A 106 24.99 13.75 -0.76
N LEU A 107 25.31 12.92 0.24
CA LEU A 107 24.60 11.68 0.54
C LEU A 107 23.14 11.96 0.91
N LEU A 108 22.90 12.90 1.84
CA LEU A 108 21.57 13.31 2.29
C LEU A 108 20.72 13.87 1.15
N ARG A 109 21.32 14.51 0.14
CA ARG A 109 20.61 14.97 -1.06
C ARG A 109 20.43 13.90 -2.13
N GLY A 110 21.07 12.74 -1.98
CA GLY A 110 20.98 11.64 -2.93
C GLY A 110 19.53 11.16 -3.11
N PRO A 111 19.10 10.88 -4.34
CA PRO A 111 17.69 10.55 -4.63
C PRO A 111 17.22 9.29 -3.91
N HIS A 112 18.09 8.29 -3.78
CA HIS A 112 17.76 7.03 -3.09
C HIS A 112 17.57 7.23 -1.59
N LEU A 113 18.42 8.04 -0.96
CA LEU A 113 18.29 8.31 0.47
C LEU A 113 17.04 9.16 0.73
N GLN A 114 16.79 10.19 -0.08
CA GLN A 114 15.55 10.97 -0.01
C GLN A 114 14.30 10.10 -0.19
N ALA A 115 14.30 9.17 -1.15
CA ALA A 115 13.20 8.24 -1.34
C ALA A 115 13.00 7.31 -0.13
N LEU A 116 14.08 6.80 0.45
CA LEU A 116 14.04 5.97 1.66
C LEU A 116 13.46 6.74 2.86
N ILE A 117 13.89 7.98 3.07
CA ILE A 117 13.42 8.84 4.17
C ILE A 117 11.94 9.19 3.97
N SER A 118 11.52 9.51 2.75
CA SER A 118 10.11 9.79 2.43
C SER A 118 9.23 8.56 2.65
N ALA A 119 9.69 7.37 2.24
CA ALA A 119 9.01 6.11 2.50
C ALA A 119 8.91 5.82 4.01
N HIS A 120 9.97 6.10 4.76
CA HIS A 120 9.97 6.00 6.22
C HIS A 120 8.87 6.86 6.85
N ASP A 121 8.80 8.15 6.50
CA ASP A 121 7.77 9.05 7.08
C ASP A 121 6.37 8.59 6.69
N THR A 122 6.16 8.15 5.45
CA THR A 122 4.89 7.58 4.96
C THR A 122 4.45 6.37 5.81
N VAL A 123 5.38 5.46 6.12
CA VAL A 123 5.10 4.28 6.96
C VAL A 123 4.87 4.68 8.42
N ALA A 124 5.71 5.56 8.96
CA ALA A 124 5.63 6.03 10.34
C ALA A 124 4.32 6.78 10.64
N GLN A 125 3.84 7.57 9.67
CA GLN A 125 2.58 8.32 9.77
C GLN A 125 1.35 7.48 9.39
N LYS A 126 1.54 6.24 8.95
CA LYS A 126 0.49 5.36 8.42
C LYS A 126 -0.24 5.96 7.20
N ASP A 127 0.46 6.76 6.41
CA ASP A 127 -0.06 7.45 5.23
C ASP A 127 0.23 6.69 3.91
N TYR A 128 0.28 5.37 3.99
CA TYR A 128 0.54 4.49 2.84
C TYR A 128 -0.74 4.02 2.13
N ASN A 129 -1.90 4.59 2.50
CA ASN A 129 -3.15 4.28 1.83
C ASN A 129 -3.17 4.89 0.42
N PRO A 130 -3.74 4.20 -0.57
CA PRO A 130 -3.91 4.79 -1.90
C PRO A 130 -4.81 6.01 -1.80
N VAL A 131 -4.27 7.18 -2.16
CA VAL A 131 -5.09 8.37 -2.46
C VAL A 131 -5.94 8.04 -3.67
N LEU A 132 -7.26 8.09 -3.51
CA LEU A 132 -8.16 7.91 -4.65
C LEU A 132 -8.22 9.19 -5.46
N PRO A 133 -8.33 9.10 -6.80
CA PRO A 133 -8.62 10.27 -7.62
C PRO A 133 -9.91 10.96 -7.11
N PRO A 134 -10.01 12.30 -7.25
CA PRO A 134 -11.20 13.03 -6.87
C PRO A 134 -12.42 12.52 -7.66
N ILE A 135 -13.60 12.62 -7.06
CA ILE A 135 -14.87 12.22 -7.70
C ILE A 135 -15.10 13.13 -8.93
N PRO A 136 -15.33 12.57 -10.13
CA PRO A 136 -15.76 13.34 -11.29
C PRO A 136 -17.09 14.08 -11.02
N ASP A 137 -17.20 15.35 -11.43
CA ASP A 137 -18.38 16.21 -11.18
C ASP A 137 -19.69 15.68 -11.81
N ASN A 138 -19.59 14.78 -12.80
CA ASN A 138 -20.73 14.22 -13.54
C ASN A 138 -20.76 12.68 -13.45
N LEU A 139 -20.72 12.12 -12.23
CA LEU A 139 -20.92 10.68 -12.05
C LEU A 139 -22.40 10.32 -12.25
N PRO A 140 -22.75 9.34 -13.11
CA PRO A 140 -24.12 8.86 -13.23
C PRO A 140 -24.59 8.21 -11.92
N ASP A 141 -25.90 8.22 -11.66
CA ASP A 141 -26.50 7.81 -10.37
C ASP A 141 -26.34 6.32 -10.02
N ASP A 142 -25.96 5.49 -10.98
CA ASP A 142 -25.64 4.07 -10.79
C ASP A 142 -24.23 3.82 -10.23
N GLU A 143 -23.40 4.86 -10.10
CA GLU A 143 -22.04 4.80 -9.52
C GLU A 143 -21.96 5.31 -8.05
N GLU A 144 -23.05 5.26 -7.30
CA GLU A 144 -23.09 5.67 -5.87
C GLU A 144 -22.03 4.95 -5.00
N ALA A 145 -21.72 3.69 -5.31
CA ALA A 145 -20.66 2.95 -4.63
C ALA A 145 -19.26 3.56 -4.84
N MET A 146 -18.99 4.17 -6.00
CA MET A 146 -17.74 4.87 -6.28
C MET A 146 -17.67 6.19 -5.50
N ARG A 147 -18.80 6.90 -5.36
CA ARG A 147 -18.91 8.10 -4.50
C ARG A 147 -18.60 7.76 -3.05
N ILE A 148 -19.22 6.70 -2.50
CA ILE A 148 -19.00 6.23 -1.12
C ILE A 148 -17.53 5.79 -0.92
N VAL A 149 -16.96 5.03 -1.85
CA VAL A 149 -15.56 4.57 -1.76
C VAL A 149 -14.57 5.74 -1.79
N CYS A 150 -14.80 6.75 -2.64
CA CYS A 150 -13.97 7.96 -2.71
C CYS A 150 -14.06 8.82 -1.45
N LEU A 151 -15.28 9.04 -0.95
CA LEU A 151 -15.53 9.78 0.30
C LEU A 151 -14.85 9.12 1.51
N VAL A 152 -15.04 7.82 1.69
CA VAL A 152 -14.53 7.06 2.85
C VAL A 152 -13.00 6.96 2.82
N LYS A 153 -12.39 6.75 1.65
CA LYS A 153 -10.92 6.61 1.56
C LYS A 153 -10.16 7.92 1.56
N ASN A 154 -10.73 9.02 1.06
CA ASN A 154 -10.06 10.34 1.05
C ASN A 154 -10.33 11.17 2.32
N LYS A 155 -11.07 10.65 3.31
CA LYS A 155 -11.52 11.40 4.51
C LYS A 155 -12.14 12.77 4.17
N GLN A 156 -12.76 12.88 3.00
CA GLN A 156 -13.38 14.13 2.57
C GLN A 156 -14.66 14.32 3.38
N GLN A 157 -14.83 15.52 3.98
CA GLN A 157 -16.06 15.87 4.66
C GLN A 157 -17.20 15.91 3.63
N LEU A 158 -18.37 15.37 4.01
CA LEU A 158 -19.58 15.47 3.20
C LEU A 158 -19.99 16.94 3.13
N VAL A 159 -19.55 17.66 2.10
CA VAL A 159 -20.14 18.96 1.74
C VAL A 159 -21.40 18.67 0.95
N SER A 160 -22.46 18.26 1.65
CA SER A 160 -23.80 18.48 1.12
C SER A 160 -24.09 19.98 1.27
N HIS A 161 -24.78 20.56 0.29
CA HIS A 161 -25.24 21.95 0.36
C HIS A 161 -26.00 22.20 1.68
N GLY A 162 -25.31 22.73 2.69
CA GLY A 162 -25.91 23.43 3.82
C GLY A 162 -25.77 22.85 5.22
N LEU A 163 -25.21 21.66 5.48
CA LEU A 163 -25.05 21.15 6.86
C LEU A 163 -23.74 20.39 7.05
N VAL A 164 -22.80 21.01 7.78
CA VAL A 164 -21.60 20.36 8.31
C VAL A 164 -22.02 19.53 9.53
N CYS A 165 -21.99 18.20 9.44
CA CYS A 165 -22.05 17.34 10.62
C CYS A 165 -20.62 17.17 11.18
N PHE A 166 -20.48 17.46 12.48
CA PHE A 166 -19.28 17.22 13.29
C PHE A 166 -18.94 15.73 13.42
#